data_AF-L7MLS5-F1
#
_entry.id   AF-L7MLS5-F1
#
_cell.length_a   1.000
_cell.length_b   1.000
_cell.length_c   1.000
_cell.angle_alpha   90.00
_cell.angle_beta   90.00
_cell.angle_gamma   90.00
#
_symmetry.space_group_name_H-M   'P 1'
#
loop_
_entity.id
_entity.type
_entity.pdbx_description
1 polymer ?
#
loop_
_entity_poly.entity_id
_entity_poly.type
_entity_poly.pdbx_seq_one_letter_code
_entity_poly.pdbx_strand_id
1 'polypeptide(L)'
;MSSVPRKRKVLSFEEKFAIVNAVSAGEKKKDVAARFNIPASSLSTILSAKDSIREAAESGTGSKKKRLKKSTYADVDKAVFTWFLDTRARNVPISGAILQQKAKDFACILGHDDFKASNGWLQGFKSRHGVVGRVISGESASADSDASASWVAEKLPGILDRYEAADLYNADETALFYQMLPNRTLELKGRDCRGGKQSKLRVTVLLCANSDGSDKRIPLVIGRNARPRCFKGTKRMPVKYVANSKAWMSREIFTEWLKAFNEDVKRQGRQICLLLDNCSAHHIEGLQLSNIELQYFPANCTSLIQPLDKGIINSFKCCYRRRVIQKILLDIRFERLTKIDIYQAIEMLAASWQEVKADTVANCFVKARVSVVTEAGVDEEPQEPSNPSDVSEAWDALRANGGVPDDVVLDDFLYADSDAVSTEEMSDVALLETAQDRGEAASEADTSPLPTAKEVLDALDVLRRHVGSQDDEAALDELVSLNRRVTSSLTRK
;
A
#
# COMPACT_ATOMS: atom_id res chain seq x y z
N MET A 1 34.59 64.62 0.90
CA MET A 1 33.48 64.13 0.05
C MET A 1 32.84 62.95 0.75
N SER A 2 31.62 63.12 1.24
CA SER A 2 30.86 62.10 1.98
C SER A 2 30.58 60.90 1.07
N SER A 3 31.17 59.74 1.38
CA SER A 3 30.90 58.51 0.63
C SER A 3 29.49 58.04 0.96
N VAL A 4 28.55 58.30 0.05
CA VAL A 4 27.19 57.74 0.15
C VAL A 4 27.32 56.22 0.31
N PRO A 5 26.83 55.62 1.40
CA PRO A 5 26.95 54.18 1.60
C PRO A 5 26.15 53.48 0.50
N ARG A 6 26.86 52.77 -0.40
CA ARG A 6 26.22 51.97 -1.45
C ARG A 6 25.35 50.91 -0.78
N LYS A 7 24.03 50.96 -1.03
CA LYS A 7 23.09 49.91 -0.60
C LYS A 7 23.61 48.55 -1.09
N ARG A 8 23.73 47.57 -0.19
CA ARG A 8 24.12 46.19 -0.54
C ARG A 8 23.10 45.62 -1.53
N LYS A 9 23.48 45.54 -2.81
CA LYS A 9 22.68 44.88 -3.85
C LYS A 9 22.80 43.37 -3.68
N VAL A 10 21.68 42.70 -3.46
CA VAL A 10 21.62 41.24 -3.36
C VAL A 10 21.29 40.67 -4.74
N LEU A 11 22.29 40.10 -5.41
CA LEU A 11 22.18 39.53 -6.75
C LEU A 11 21.53 38.13 -6.74
N SER A 12 20.67 37.86 -7.73
CA SER A 12 20.12 36.51 -7.99
C SER A 12 21.17 35.56 -8.55
N PHE A 13 20.86 34.26 -8.60
CA PHE A 13 21.73 33.28 -9.27
C PHE A 13 21.86 33.55 -10.77
N GLU A 14 20.78 33.97 -11.43
CA GLU A 14 20.79 34.35 -12.85
C GLU A 14 21.73 35.53 -13.12
N GLU A 15 21.67 36.58 -12.30
CA GLU A 15 22.58 37.72 -12.41
C GLU A 15 24.04 37.32 -12.17
N LYS A 16 24.30 36.42 -11.21
CA LYS A 16 25.65 35.90 -10.94
C LYS A 16 26.17 35.01 -12.05
N PHE A 17 25.32 34.18 -12.65
CA PHE A 17 25.66 33.33 -13.79
C PHE A 17 25.96 34.18 -15.03
N ALA A 18 25.18 35.22 -15.29
CA ALA A 18 25.44 36.19 -16.36
C ALA A 18 26.78 36.92 -16.17
N ILE A 19 27.14 37.29 -14.93
CA ILE A 19 28.45 37.88 -14.60
C ILE A 19 29.59 36.88 -14.90
N VAL A 20 29.46 35.62 -14.51
CA VAL A 20 30.47 34.58 -14.74
C VAL A 20 30.66 34.33 -16.23
N ASN A 21 29.57 34.26 -17.01
CA ASN A 21 29.64 34.05 -18.46
C ASN A 21 30.25 35.25 -19.18
N ALA A 22 29.88 36.49 -18.81
CA ALA A 22 30.46 37.70 -19.39
C ALA A 22 31.98 37.79 -19.20
N VAL A 23 32.48 37.48 -18.00
CA VAL A 23 33.92 37.47 -17.73
C VAL A 23 34.62 36.29 -18.44
N SER A 24 33.97 35.13 -18.53
CA SER A 24 34.52 33.97 -19.25
C SER A 24 34.56 34.17 -20.77
N ALA A 25 33.66 35.00 -21.32
CA ALA A 25 33.63 35.42 -22.72
C ALA A 25 34.67 36.51 -23.05
N GLY A 26 35.49 36.94 -22.08
CA GLY A 26 36.58 37.88 -22.28
C GLY A 26 36.24 39.36 -22.01
N GLU A 27 35.06 39.68 -21.48
CA GLU A 27 34.74 41.06 -21.10
C GLU A 27 35.66 41.56 -19.96
N LYS A 28 36.06 42.83 -20.02
CA LYS A 28 36.91 43.44 -18.98
C LYS A 28 36.16 43.48 -17.65
N LYS A 29 36.78 42.95 -16.59
CA LYS A 29 36.22 42.88 -15.22
C LYS A 29 35.70 44.22 -14.69
N LYS A 30 36.35 45.34 -15.04
CA LYS A 30 35.94 46.70 -14.66
C LYS A 30 34.57 47.08 -15.24
N ASP A 31 34.32 46.70 -16.48
CA ASP A 31 33.11 47.05 -17.23
C ASP A 31 31.94 46.17 -16.78
N VAL A 32 32.20 44.89 -16.51
CA VAL A 32 31.23 43.97 -15.90
C VAL A 32 30.82 44.44 -14.50
N ALA A 33 31.77 44.84 -13.65
CA ALA A 33 31.47 45.36 -12.31
C ALA A 33 30.59 46.62 -12.36
N ALA A 34 30.85 47.52 -13.31
CA ALA A 34 30.06 48.72 -13.52
C ALA A 34 28.64 48.39 -14.04
N ARG A 35 28.52 47.51 -15.04
CA ARG A 35 27.24 47.07 -15.64
C ARG A 35 26.29 46.48 -14.60
N PHE A 36 26.79 45.65 -13.69
CA PHE A 36 25.98 45.03 -12.65
C PHE A 36 25.86 45.87 -11.36
N ASN A 37 26.51 47.04 -11.33
CA ASN A 37 26.60 47.95 -10.19
C ASN A 37 27.12 47.26 -8.91
N ILE A 38 28.24 46.55 -9.03
CA ILE A 38 28.88 45.82 -7.93
C ILE A 38 30.33 46.29 -7.68
N PRO A 39 30.81 46.26 -6.42
CA PRO A 39 32.22 46.48 -6.12
C PRO A 39 33.13 45.40 -6.75
N ALA A 40 34.38 45.76 -7.04
CA ALA A 40 35.38 44.83 -7.57
C ALA A 40 35.64 43.63 -6.62
N SER A 41 35.51 43.84 -5.31
CA SER A 41 35.60 42.77 -4.30
C SER A 41 34.46 41.75 -4.41
N SER A 42 33.23 42.22 -4.66
CA SER A 42 32.07 41.36 -4.91
C SER A 42 32.21 40.59 -6.21
N LEU A 43 32.73 41.22 -7.27
CA LEU A 43 33.02 40.54 -8.54
C LEU A 43 34.05 39.41 -8.32
N SER A 44 35.12 39.67 -7.58
CA SER A 44 36.13 38.65 -7.25
C SER A 44 35.52 37.46 -6.49
N THR A 45 34.65 37.74 -5.52
CA THR A 45 33.96 36.71 -4.73
C THR A 45 32.97 35.88 -5.57
N ILE A 46 32.32 36.50 -6.56
CA ILE A 46 31.44 35.79 -7.50
C ILE A 46 32.26 34.89 -8.43
N LEU A 47 33.40 35.37 -8.93
CA LEU A 47 34.29 34.59 -9.79
C LEU A 47 34.98 33.43 -9.07
N SER A 48 35.29 33.56 -7.77
CA SER A 48 35.83 32.45 -6.98
C SER A 48 34.80 31.35 -6.71
N ALA A 49 33.49 31.66 -6.77
CA ALA A 49 32.40 30.71 -6.63
C ALA A 49 31.82 30.22 -7.98
N LYS A 50 32.54 30.44 -9.09
CA LYS A 50 32.05 30.19 -10.46
C LYS A 50 31.50 28.78 -10.69
N ASP A 51 32.16 27.76 -10.16
CA ASP A 51 31.80 26.36 -10.41
C ASP A 51 30.49 26.02 -9.68
N SER A 52 30.35 26.49 -8.44
CA SER A 52 29.11 26.35 -7.68
C SER A 52 27.93 27.13 -8.28
N ILE A 53 28.19 28.24 -8.97
CA ILE A 53 27.15 29.04 -9.64
C ILE A 53 26.69 28.37 -10.93
N ARG A 54 27.59 27.68 -11.67
CA ARG A 54 27.23 26.91 -12.88
C ARG A 54 26.37 25.69 -12.54
N GLU A 55 26.79 24.90 -11.56
CA GLU A 55 26.05 23.72 -11.09
C GLU A 55 24.64 24.07 -10.59
N ALA A 56 24.49 25.23 -9.92
CA ALA A 56 23.19 25.74 -9.47
C ALA A 56 22.28 26.20 -10.64
N ALA A 57 22.85 26.64 -11.76
CA ALA A 57 22.08 27.04 -12.94
C ALA A 57 21.61 25.83 -13.77
N GLU A 58 22.43 24.77 -13.85
CA GLU A 58 22.13 23.54 -14.59
C GLU A 58 21.12 22.63 -13.86
N SER A 59 21.07 22.69 -12.53
CA SER A 59 20.16 21.87 -11.69
C SER A 59 18.70 22.37 -11.60
N GLY A 60 18.32 23.40 -12.38
CA GLY A 60 16.93 23.88 -12.45
C GLY A 60 16.40 24.52 -11.15
N THR A 61 17.26 24.82 -10.17
CA THR A 61 16.84 25.35 -8.86
C THR A 61 16.46 26.83 -8.88
N GLY A 62 15.27 27.14 -9.44
CA GLY A 62 14.53 28.40 -9.24
C GLY A 62 15.33 29.69 -9.41
N SER A 63 15.38 30.20 -10.66
CA SER A 63 16.15 31.35 -11.15
C SER A 63 16.04 32.66 -10.33
N LYS A 64 15.01 32.80 -9.49
CA LYS A 64 14.76 33.98 -8.63
C LYS A 64 15.40 33.91 -7.23
N LYS A 65 16.00 32.79 -6.82
CA LYS A 65 16.59 32.65 -5.47
C LYS A 65 17.90 33.45 -5.34
N LYS A 66 18.09 34.11 -4.18
CA LYS A 66 19.24 35.01 -3.89
C LYS A 66 20.36 34.38 -3.06
N ARG A 67 20.11 33.25 -2.38
CA ARG A 67 21.07 32.48 -1.58
C ARG A 67 20.75 30.98 -1.64
N LEU A 68 21.78 30.14 -1.82
CA LEU A 68 21.68 28.71 -1.55
C LEU A 68 21.87 28.51 -0.04
N LYS A 69 20.81 28.20 0.69
CA LYS A 69 20.97 27.66 2.05
C LYS A 69 21.20 26.16 1.88
N LYS A 70 22.47 25.74 1.77
CA LYS A 70 22.80 24.33 2.02
C LYS A 70 22.42 24.05 3.48
N SER A 71 21.60 23.02 3.71
CA SER A 71 21.33 22.54 5.05
C SER A 71 22.67 22.14 5.68
N THR A 72 22.91 22.49 6.94
CA THR A 72 24.08 22.02 7.71
C THR A 72 24.16 20.49 7.73
N TYR A 73 23.01 19.83 7.59
CA TYR A 73 22.84 18.38 7.57
C TYR A 73 22.10 18.00 6.27
N ALA A 74 22.80 18.04 5.14
CA ALA A 74 22.19 17.87 3.81
C ALA A 74 21.77 16.43 3.52
N ASP A 75 22.49 15.48 4.09
CA ASP A 75 22.18 14.05 4.12
C ASP A 75 20.93 13.74 4.94
N VAL A 76 20.80 14.30 6.15
CA VAL A 76 19.58 14.19 6.97
C VAL A 76 18.40 14.85 6.25
N ASP A 77 18.61 16.02 5.66
CA ASP A 77 17.57 16.74 4.90
C ASP A 77 17.08 15.91 3.69
N LYS A 78 18.01 15.27 2.96
CA LYS A 78 17.69 14.38 1.83
C LYS A 78 16.96 13.12 2.30
N ALA A 79 17.44 12.46 3.35
CA ALA A 79 16.82 11.24 3.90
C ALA A 79 15.39 11.50 4.39
N VAL A 80 15.18 12.60 5.15
CA VAL A 80 13.84 13.00 5.60
C VAL A 80 12.94 13.34 4.43
N PHE A 81 13.45 14.01 3.39
CA PHE A 81 12.65 14.37 2.23
C PHE A 81 12.25 13.16 1.39
N THR A 82 13.17 12.22 1.14
CA THR A 82 12.85 10.96 0.46
C THR A 82 11.80 10.18 1.25
N TRP A 83 11.96 10.04 2.56
CA TRP A 83 10.98 9.40 3.43
C TRP A 83 9.63 10.13 3.43
N PHE A 84 9.64 11.47 3.44
CA PHE A 84 8.43 12.28 3.40
C PHE A 84 7.66 12.07 2.08
N LEU A 85 8.36 11.97 0.95
CA LEU A 85 7.74 11.68 -0.35
C LEU A 85 7.12 10.27 -0.37
N ASP A 86 7.86 9.27 0.10
CA ASP A 86 7.39 7.88 0.20
C ASP A 86 6.19 7.73 1.15
N THR A 87 6.20 8.46 2.26
CA THR A 87 5.09 8.44 3.24
C THR A 87 3.87 9.19 2.72
N ARG A 88 4.06 10.27 1.93
CA ARG A 88 2.96 10.93 1.21
C ARG A 88 2.39 10.09 0.08
N ALA A 89 3.20 9.31 -0.62
CA ALA A 89 2.74 8.38 -1.64
C ALA A 89 1.72 7.35 -1.09
N ARG A 90 1.86 7.04 0.20
CA ARG A 90 0.99 6.12 0.97
C ARG A 90 -0.18 6.81 1.67
N ASN A 91 -0.49 8.07 1.33
CA ASN A 91 -1.57 8.88 1.92
C ASN A 91 -1.53 9.06 3.45
N VAL A 92 -0.40 8.80 4.11
CA VAL A 92 -0.29 8.95 5.57
C VAL A 92 -0.19 10.44 5.94
N PRO A 93 -1.03 10.97 6.85
CA PRO A 93 -0.93 12.36 7.30
C PRO A 93 0.34 12.60 8.11
N ILE A 94 1.27 13.42 7.60
CA ILE A 94 2.55 13.70 8.28
C ILE A 94 2.45 15.02 9.04
N SER A 95 2.34 14.93 10.36
CA SER A 95 2.42 16.11 11.24
C SER A 95 3.85 16.64 11.33
N GLY A 96 3.99 17.93 11.69
CA GLY A 96 5.30 18.54 11.90
C GLY A 96 6.15 17.83 12.98
N ALA A 97 5.50 17.30 14.01
CA ALA A 97 6.15 16.55 15.09
C ALA A 97 6.73 15.22 14.60
N ILE A 98 6.00 14.50 13.73
CA ILE A 98 6.47 13.26 13.11
C ILE A 98 7.70 13.55 12.25
N LEU A 99 7.65 14.62 11.45
CA LEU A 99 8.77 15.01 10.59
C LEU A 99 10.03 15.39 11.40
N GLN A 100 9.85 16.04 12.56
CA GLN A 100 10.95 16.35 13.47
C GLN A 100 11.52 15.10 14.13
N GLN A 101 10.67 14.14 14.51
CA GLN A 101 11.13 12.88 15.10
C GLN A 101 11.94 12.07 14.08
N LYS A 102 11.40 11.88 12.87
CA LYS A 102 12.11 11.16 11.81
C LYS A 102 13.45 11.81 11.43
N ALA A 103 13.53 13.14 11.50
CA ALA A 103 14.79 13.84 11.29
C ALA A 103 15.84 13.59 12.37
N LYS A 104 15.43 13.40 13.64
CA LYS A 104 16.34 12.97 14.70
C LYS A 104 16.81 11.53 14.47
N ASP A 105 15.89 10.66 14.05
CA ASP A 105 16.22 9.26 13.78
C ASP A 105 17.25 9.16 12.64
N PHE A 106 17.05 9.87 11.53
CA PHE A 106 18.02 9.93 10.44
C PHE A 106 19.33 10.61 10.82
N ALA A 107 19.28 11.64 11.67
CA ALA A 107 20.50 12.25 12.18
C ALA A 107 21.33 11.28 13.02
N CYS A 108 20.71 10.48 13.88
CA CYS A 108 21.38 9.44 14.66
C CYS A 108 22.02 8.38 13.74
N ILE A 109 21.29 7.89 12.74
CA ILE A 109 21.79 6.89 11.78
C ILE A 109 22.96 7.43 10.95
N LEU A 110 22.92 8.72 10.59
CA LEU A 110 23.96 9.38 9.80
C LEU A 110 25.11 9.94 10.65
N GLY A 111 25.13 9.67 11.97
CA GLY A 111 26.22 10.06 12.87
C GLY A 111 26.23 11.54 13.29
N HIS A 112 25.08 12.22 13.23
CA HIS A 112 24.91 13.62 13.62
C HIS A 112 24.24 13.75 15.00
N ASP A 113 24.97 13.41 16.06
CA ASP A 113 24.46 13.39 17.44
C ASP A 113 24.06 14.78 17.97
N ASP A 114 24.64 15.85 17.41
CA ASP A 114 24.33 17.25 17.76
C ASP A 114 23.10 17.81 17.04
N PHE A 115 22.45 17.03 16.17
CA PHE A 115 21.32 17.48 15.38
C PHE A 115 20.10 17.78 16.24
N LYS A 116 19.58 19.02 16.11
CA LYS A 116 18.33 19.43 16.76
C LYS A 116 17.26 19.66 15.71
N ALA A 117 16.26 18.78 15.68
CA ALA A 117 15.02 18.95 14.91
C ALA A 117 14.12 20.06 15.48
N SER A 118 14.67 21.26 15.65
CA SER A 118 13.97 22.43 16.18
C SER A 118 12.84 22.88 15.26
N ASN A 119 11.92 23.70 15.78
CA ASN A 119 10.89 24.34 14.97
C ASN A 119 11.52 25.19 13.84
N GLY A 120 12.68 25.80 14.09
CA GLY A 120 13.43 26.53 13.05
C GLY A 120 13.95 25.63 11.93
N TRP A 121 14.43 24.42 12.26
CA TRP A 121 14.81 23.42 11.26
C TRP A 121 13.60 22.97 10.45
N LEU A 122 12.48 22.66 11.10
CA LEU A 122 11.24 22.21 10.45
C LEU A 122 10.70 23.27 9.46
N GLN A 123 10.65 24.54 9.85
CA GLN A 123 10.23 25.62 8.96
C GLN A 123 11.20 25.78 7.77
N GLY A 124 12.50 25.63 8.02
CA GLY A 124 13.51 25.61 6.97
C GLY A 124 13.35 24.43 6.00
N PHE A 125 13.09 23.23 6.51
CA PHE A 125 12.84 22.02 5.72
C PHE A 125 11.61 22.21 4.84
N LYS A 126 10.49 22.64 5.42
CA LYS A 126 9.25 22.91 4.69
C LYS A 126 9.46 23.93 3.57
N SER A 127 10.19 25.01 3.86
CA SER A 127 10.52 26.03 2.87
C SER A 127 11.47 25.54 1.77
N ARG A 128 12.44 24.67 2.08
CA ARG A 128 13.38 24.10 1.10
C ARG A 128 12.67 23.19 0.10
N HIS A 129 11.74 22.39 0.61
CA HIS A 129 11.08 21.30 -0.11
C HIS A 129 9.64 21.61 -0.55
N GLY A 130 9.20 22.86 -0.38
CA GLY A 130 7.86 23.29 -0.81
C GLY A 130 6.70 22.65 -0.04
N VAL A 131 6.93 22.17 1.19
CA VAL A 131 5.91 21.51 2.01
C VAL A 131 5.02 22.56 2.68
N VAL A 132 3.79 22.72 2.18
CA VAL A 132 2.78 23.63 2.74
C VAL A 132 1.84 22.83 3.64
N GLY A 133 1.62 23.31 4.87
CA GLY A 133 0.58 22.75 5.73
C GLY A 133 -0.79 23.17 5.22
N ARG A 134 -1.60 22.21 4.75
CA ARG A 134 -3.03 22.41 4.51
C ARG A 134 -3.81 21.53 5.47
N VAL A 135 -4.93 22.05 5.95
CA VAL A 135 -5.96 21.25 6.62
C VAL A 135 -6.53 20.34 5.53
N ILE A 136 -6.41 19.02 5.74
CA ILE A 136 -6.90 18.02 4.80
C ILE A 136 -8.41 17.93 5.00
N SER A 137 -9.18 18.74 4.27
CA SER A 137 -10.53 18.36 3.88
C SER A 137 -10.39 17.43 2.68
N GLY A 138 -11.08 16.29 2.71
CA GLY A 138 -10.97 15.23 1.72
C GLY A 138 -11.06 15.75 0.28
N GLU A 139 -9.99 15.54 -0.47
CA GLU A 139 -9.94 15.32 -1.92
C GLU A 139 -8.46 15.08 -2.31
N SER A 140 -8.26 14.13 -3.21
CA SER A 140 -7.00 13.61 -3.77
C SER A 140 -5.87 14.66 -3.93
N ALA A 141 -4.84 14.56 -3.09
CA ALA A 141 -3.72 15.51 -3.08
C ALA A 141 -2.61 15.12 -4.09
N SER A 142 -2.75 15.62 -5.33
CA SER A 142 -1.78 15.66 -6.44
C SER A 142 -1.00 14.37 -6.73
N ALA A 143 -1.68 13.35 -7.24
CA ALA A 143 -1.01 12.30 -7.98
C ALA A 143 -0.30 12.91 -9.21
N ASP A 144 0.85 12.35 -9.61
CA ASP A 144 1.62 12.88 -10.74
C ASP A 144 0.94 12.49 -12.06
N SER A 145 -0.04 13.31 -12.45
CA SER A 145 -0.82 13.13 -13.66
C SER A 145 0.08 13.05 -14.90
N ASP A 146 1.18 13.80 -14.91
CA ASP A 146 2.07 13.92 -16.05
C ASP A 146 2.94 12.67 -16.19
N ALA A 147 3.50 12.17 -15.09
CA ALA A 147 4.25 10.90 -15.08
C ALA A 147 3.33 9.72 -15.43
N SER A 148 2.09 9.70 -14.91
CA SER A 148 1.12 8.66 -15.25
C SER A 148 0.73 8.69 -16.72
N ALA A 149 0.47 9.89 -17.28
CA ALA A 149 0.12 10.06 -18.69
C ALA A 149 1.28 9.69 -19.61
N SER A 150 2.51 10.07 -19.26
CA SER A 150 3.71 9.73 -20.02
C SER A 150 3.95 8.22 -20.04
N TRP A 151 3.79 7.53 -18.90
CA TRP A 151 3.95 6.07 -18.85
C TRP A 151 2.88 5.35 -19.69
N VAL A 152 1.63 5.79 -19.60
CA VAL A 152 0.52 5.26 -20.41
C VAL A 152 0.75 5.51 -21.90
N ALA A 153 1.34 6.65 -22.29
CA ALA A 153 1.60 6.97 -23.68
C ALA A 153 2.86 6.28 -24.25
N GLU A 154 3.91 6.12 -23.45
CA GLU A 154 5.23 5.72 -23.95
C GLU A 154 5.61 4.27 -23.64
N LYS A 155 5.18 3.73 -22.49
CA LYS A 155 5.60 2.40 -22.02
C LYS A 155 4.53 1.35 -22.23
N LEU A 156 3.28 1.69 -21.89
CA LEU A 156 2.17 0.76 -21.93
C LEU A 156 1.91 0.18 -23.33
N PRO A 157 1.94 0.93 -24.45
CA PRO A 157 1.64 0.36 -25.77
C PRO A 157 2.55 -0.81 -26.12
N GLY A 158 3.85 -0.67 -25.85
CA GLY A 158 4.82 -1.76 -26.09
C GLY A 158 4.64 -2.98 -25.19
N ILE A 159 3.94 -2.85 -24.05
CA ILE A 159 3.55 -4.00 -23.21
C ILE A 159 2.30 -4.66 -23.81
N LEU A 160 1.30 -3.86 -24.17
CA LEU A 160 0.04 -4.35 -24.76
C LEU A 160 0.25 -5.03 -26.12
N ASP A 161 1.29 -4.63 -26.88
CA ASP A 161 1.68 -5.30 -28.13
C ASP A 161 2.32 -6.69 -27.91
N ARG A 162 2.85 -6.96 -26.70
CA ARG A 162 3.55 -8.21 -26.38
C ARG A 162 2.71 -9.22 -25.61
N TYR A 163 1.70 -8.75 -24.87
CA TYR A 163 0.94 -9.57 -23.95
C TYR A 163 -0.56 -9.39 -24.17
N GLU A 164 -1.26 -10.51 -24.30
CA GLU A 164 -2.73 -10.55 -24.32
C GLU A 164 -3.31 -10.20 -22.94
N ALA A 165 -4.59 -9.84 -22.90
CA ALA A 165 -5.27 -9.50 -21.63
C ALA A 165 -5.20 -10.65 -20.60
N ALA A 166 -5.20 -11.90 -21.05
CA ALA A 166 -5.06 -13.07 -20.19
C ALA A 166 -3.66 -13.19 -19.55
N ASP A 167 -2.63 -12.60 -20.18
CA ASP A 167 -1.21 -12.67 -19.80
C ASP A 167 -0.69 -11.38 -19.13
N LEU A 168 -1.55 -10.36 -18.96
CA LEU A 168 -1.21 -9.12 -18.27
C LEU A 168 -1.78 -9.12 -16.84
N TYR A 169 -0.92 -9.21 -15.84
CA TYR A 169 -1.30 -9.28 -14.43
C TYR A 169 -0.96 -8.00 -13.67
N ASN A 170 -1.73 -7.70 -12.64
CA ASN A 170 -1.37 -6.75 -11.59
C ASN A 170 -1.47 -7.43 -10.23
N ALA A 171 -0.50 -7.14 -9.35
CA ALA A 171 -0.51 -7.60 -7.97
C ALA A 171 -0.29 -6.43 -7.01
N ASP A 172 -0.92 -6.53 -5.84
CA ASP A 172 -0.81 -5.51 -4.79
C ASP A 172 -1.19 -6.06 -3.41
N GLU A 173 -0.65 -5.43 -2.36
CA GLU A 173 -0.91 -5.78 -0.96
C GLU A 173 -1.91 -4.86 -0.29
N THR A 174 -2.89 -5.47 0.38
CA THR A 174 -3.83 -4.75 1.22
C THR A 174 -3.80 -5.25 2.67
N ALA A 175 -3.93 -4.33 3.62
CA ALA A 175 -4.17 -4.67 5.01
C ALA A 175 -5.66 -4.99 5.24
N LEU A 176 -5.93 -5.96 6.13
CA LEU A 176 -7.27 -6.35 6.53
C LEU A 176 -7.33 -6.60 8.05
N PHE A 177 -8.15 -5.81 8.76
CA PHE A 177 -8.56 -6.09 10.13
C PHE A 177 -9.65 -7.15 10.13
N TYR A 178 -9.24 -8.42 10.23
CA TYR A 178 -10.12 -9.57 10.00
C TYR A 178 -11.17 -9.78 11.12
N GLN A 179 -10.91 -9.27 12.33
CA GLN A 179 -11.82 -9.31 13.48
C GLN A 179 -12.55 -7.99 13.75
N MET A 180 -12.48 -7.03 12.84
CA MET A 180 -13.14 -5.74 13.09
C MET A 180 -14.66 -5.90 13.10
N LEU A 181 -15.26 -5.52 14.22
CA LEU A 181 -16.70 -5.45 14.44
C LEU A 181 -17.18 -3.99 14.35
N PRO A 182 -18.44 -3.74 13.97
CA PRO A 182 -18.97 -2.37 13.81
C PRO A 182 -18.80 -1.49 15.05
N ASN A 183 -18.91 -2.07 16.25
CA ASN A 183 -18.73 -1.38 17.53
C ASN A 183 -17.28 -0.96 17.84
N ARG A 184 -16.29 -1.40 17.06
CA ARG A 184 -14.87 -1.05 17.20
C ARG A 184 -14.34 -0.19 16.05
N THR A 185 -15.21 0.19 15.11
CA THR A 185 -14.84 0.92 13.90
C THR A 185 -14.21 2.28 14.20
N LEU A 186 -14.80 3.05 15.12
CA LEU A 186 -14.32 4.39 15.49
C LEU A 186 -13.02 4.36 16.30
N GLU A 187 -12.70 3.25 16.97
CA GLU A 187 -11.43 3.10 17.70
C GLU A 187 -10.23 2.88 16.75
N LEU A 188 -10.49 2.40 15.52
CA LEU A 188 -9.49 2.04 14.52
C LEU A 188 -9.26 3.14 13.49
N LYS A 189 -10.25 4.00 13.22
CA LYS A 189 -10.14 5.14 12.29
C LYS A 189 -9.12 6.16 12.80
N GLY A 190 -8.03 6.38 12.04
CA GLY A 190 -7.07 7.46 12.27
C GLY A 190 -5.98 7.22 13.33
N ARG A 191 -5.75 5.98 13.80
CA ARG A 191 -4.60 5.66 14.67
C ARG A 191 -3.47 4.97 13.90
N ASP A 192 -2.24 5.48 14.08
CA ASP A 192 -1.02 4.79 13.64
C ASP A 192 -0.95 3.41 14.31
N CYS A 193 -1.26 2.35 13.56
CA CYS A 193 -1.26 0.97 14.03
C CYS A 193 0.17 0.39 14.15
N ARG A 194 1.10 1.14 14.76
CA ARG A 194 2.47 0.74 15.05
C ARG A 194 2.56 0.27 16.50
N GLY A 195 2.30 -1.03 16.71
CA GLY A 195 2.39 -1.67 18.03
C GLY A 195 1.14 -1.48 18.90
N GLY A 196 0.65 -2.57 19.51
CA GLY A 196 -0.53 -2.58 20.40
C GLY A 196 -1.40 -3.84 20.27
N LYS A 197 -2.44 -3.97 21.11
CA LYS A 197 -3.42 -5.08 21.05
C LYS A 197 -4.11 -5.18 19.68
N GLN A 198 -4.31 -4.06 18.98
CA GLN A 198 -5.01 -4.01 17.68
C GLN A 198 -4.14 -4.43 16.48
N SER A 199 -2.81 -4.31 16.57
CA SER A 199 -1.87 -4.87 15.58
C SER A 199 -1.93 -6.40 15.50
N LYS A 200 -2.50 -7.08 16.52
CA LYS A 200 -2.66 -8.54 16.56
C LYS A 200 -3.84 -9.05 15.70
N LEU A 201 -4.72 -8.15 15.26
CA LEU A 201 -5.96 -8.47 14.51
C LEU A 201 -5.90 -8.10 13.03
N ARG A 202 -4.70 -7.77 12.53
CA ARG A 202 -4.45 -7.43 11.13
C ARG A 202 -3.72 -8.56 10.43
N VAL A 203 -4.09 -8.79 9.18
CA VAL A 203 -3.27 -9.53 8.21
C VAL A 203 -2.98 -8.66 7.00
N THR A 204 -1.86 -8.92 6.33
CA THR A 204 -1.59 -8.41 4.99
C THR A 204 -1.99 -9.47 3.97
N VAL A 205 -2.63 -9.07 2.89
CA VAL A 205 -3.13 -9.95 1.83
C VAL A 205 -2.55 -9.46 0.51
N LEU A 206 -1.76 -10.29 -0.15
CA LEU A 206 -1.34 -10.06 -1.52
C LEU A 206 -2.38 -10.67 -2.46
N LEU A 207 -2.96 -9.82 -3.31
CA LEU A 207 -3.90 -10.19 -4.36
C LEU A 207 -3.24 -10.03 -5.71
N CYS A 208 -3.62 -10.86 -6.68
CA CYS A 208 -3.09 -10.80 -8.04
C CYS A 208 -4.13 -11.35 -9.02
N ALA A 209 -4.40 -10.60 -10.09
CA ALA A 209 -5.37 -10.97 -11.12
C ALA A 209 -4.88 -10.49 -12.50
N ASN A 210 -5.35 -11.15 -13.57
CA ASN A 210 -5.08 -10.74 -14.94
C ASN A 210 -6.12 -9.76 -15.49
N SER A 211 -5.78 -9.13 -16.60
CA SER A 211 -6.49 -7.97 -17.15
C SER A 211 -7.91 -8.29 -17.63
N ASP A 212 -8.20 -9.52 -18.04
CA ASP A 212 -9.56 -9.94 -18.42
C ASP A 212 -10.35 -10.57 -17.25
N GLY A 213 -9.73 -10.72 -16.07
CA GLY A 213 -10.35 -11.30 -14.88
C GLY A 213 -10.56 -12.81 -14.93
N SER A 214 -10.04 -13.51 -15.95
CA SER A 214 -10.16 -14.97 -16.11
C SER A 214 -9.31 -15.75 -15.10
N ASP A 215 -8.22 -15.17 -14.60
CA ASP A 215 -7.37 -15.73 -13.55
C ASP A 215 -7.23 -14.78 -12.36
N LYS A 216 -7.65 -15.28 -11.19
CA LYS A 216 -7.43 -14.68 -9.88
C LYS A 216 -6.53 -15.62 -9.09
N ARG A 217 -5.27 -15.22 -8.87
CA ARG A 217 -4.29 -16.05 -8.15
C ARG A 217 -4.75 -16.31 -6.72
N ILE A 218 -4.39 -17.48 -6.18
CA ILE A 218 -4.67 -17.82 -4.78
C ILE A 218 -4.00 -16.75 -3.88
N PRO A 219 -4.75 -16.09 -2.97
CA PRO A 219 -4.19 -15.06 -2.12
C PRO A 219 -3.04 -15.58 -1.26
N LEU A 220 -2.06 -14.71 -1.02
CA LEU A 220 -1.04 -14.91 0.00
C LEU A 220 -1.41 -14.06 1.23
N VAL A 221 -1.63 -14.73 2.34
CA VAL A 221 -1.97 -14.10 3.63
C VAL A 221 -0.75 -14.12 4.53
N ILE A 222 -0.38 -12.94 5.04
CA ILE A 222 0.70 -12.73 5.98
C ILE A 222 0.11 -12.38 7.33
N GLY A 223 0.28 -13.27 8.31
CA GLY A 223 -0.11 -13.02 9.69
C GLY A 223 1.07 -12.84 10.63
N ARG A 224 0.78 -12.64 11.91
CA ARG A 224 1.81 -12.43 12.93
C ARG A 224 2.45 -13.72 13.45
N ASN A 225 1.66 -14.78 13.55
CA ASN A 225 2.05 -16.03 14.18
C ASN A 225 2.12 -17.14 13.15
N ALA A 226 3.26 -17.83 13.02
CA ALA A 226 3.41 -18.92 12.05
C ALA A 226 2.48 -20.12 12.32
N ARG A 227 2.15 -20.35 13.60
CA ARG A 227 1.26 -21.43 14.04
C ARG A 227 0.27 -20.92 15.10
N PRO A 228 -0.74 -20.14 14.72
CA PRO A 228 -1.88 -19.83 15.58
C PRO A 228 -2.50 -21.13 16.10
N ARG A 229 -3.06 -21.11 17.32
CA ARG A 229 -3.61 -22.32 17.94
C ARG A 229 -4.73 -22.97 17.13
N CYS A 230 -5.56 -22.19 16.43
CA CYS A 230 -6.61 -22.69 15.55
C CYS A 230 -6.09 -23.47 14.33
N PHE A 231 -4.78 -23.40 14.02
CA PHE A 231 -4.19 -24.20 12.94
C PHE A 231 -3.80 -25.61 13.41
N LYS A 232 -3.94 -25.93 14.70
CA LYS A 232 -3.56 -27.24 15.24
C LYS A 232 -4.34 -28.35 14.52
N GLY A 233 -3.62 -29.24 13.85
CA GLY A 233 -4.20 -30.36 13.09
C GLY A 233 -4.73 -30.01 11.70
N THR A 234 -4.67 -28.73 11.30
CA THR A 234 -4.98 -28.29 9.93
C THR A 234 -3.87 -28.74 8.98
N LYS A 235 -4.23 -29.49 7.93
CA LYS A 235 -3.27 -29.99 6.92
C LYS A 235 -3.28 -29.18 5.62
N ARG A 236 -4.39 -28.52 5.31
CA ARG A 236 -4.58 -27.72 4.09
C ARG A 236 -5.32 -26.44 4.44
N MET A 237 -5.03 -25.38 3.70
CA MET A 237 -5.71 -24.09 3.80
C MET A 237 -6.16 -23.66 2.40
N PRO A 238 -7.23 -22.86 2.29
CA PRO A 238 -7.71 -22.36 1.01
C PRO A 238 -6.80 -21.26 0.42
N VAL A 239 -5.86 -20.74 1.21
CA VAL A 239 -4.89 -19.71 0.81
C VAL A 239 -3.46 -20.14 1.19
N LYS A 240 -2.46 -19.46 0.64
CA LYS A 240 -1.07 -19.58 1.12
C LYS A 240 -0.92 -18.70 2.36
N TYR A 241 -0.52 -19.27 3.49
CA TYR A 241 -0.29 -18.52 4.72
C TYR A 241 1.20 -18.49 5.07
N VAL A 242 1.70 -17.30 5.40
CA VAL A 242 3.05 -17.07 5.94
C VAL A 242 2.97 -16.15 7.14
N ALA A 243 4.02 -16.07 7.94
CA ALA A 243 4.03 -15.19 9.10
C ALA A 243 5.38 -14.54 9.36
N ASN A 244 5.32 -13.30 9.84
CA ASN A 244 6.44 -12.57 10.44
C ASN A 244 5.92 -11.69 11.59
N SER A 245 6.81 -11.15 12.42
CA SER A 245 6.43 -10.43 13.64
C SER A 245 5.55 -9.19 13.40
N LYS A 246 5.59 -8.61 12.21
CA LYS A 246 4.86 -7.38 11.82
C LYS A 246 3.59 -7.64 11.02
N ALA A 247 3.40 -8.87 10.55
CA ALA A 247 2.38 -9.24 9.55
C ALA A 247 2.46 -8.35 8.29
N TRP A 248 3.67 -8.14 7.76
CA TRP A 248 3.94 -7.26 6.61
C TRP A 248 4.57 -8.01 5.44
N MET A 249 4.41 -7.49 4.22
CA MET A 249 5.19 -7.97 3.08
C MET A 249 6.66 -7.60 3.25
N SER A 250 7.53 -8.60 3.13
CA SER A 250 8.98 -8.43 3.04
C SER A 250 9.47 -8.78 1.63
N ARG A 251 10.73 -8.47 1.33
CA ARG A 251 11.35 -8.84 0.05
C ARG A 251 11.44 -10.36 -0.12
N GLU A 252 11.71 -11.10 0.97
CA GLU A 252 11.91 -12.55 0.97
C GLU A 252 10.60 -13.30 0.72
N ILE A 253 9.61 -13.09 1.61
CA ILE A 253 8.28 -12.65 1.21
C ILE A 253 7.85 -12.84 -0.25
N PHE A 254 7.89 -11.69 -0.92
CA PHE A 254 7.53 -11.48 -2.30
C PHE A 254 8.37 -12.32 -3.25
N THR A 255 9.68 -12.46 -3.01
CA THR A 255 10.60 -13.29 -3.83
C THR A 255 10.13 -14.74 -3.91
N GLU A 256 9.77 -15.35 -2.80
CA GLU A 256 9.33 -16.75 -2.76
C GLU A 256 7.94 -16.94 -3.37
N TRP A 257 7.07 -15.93 -3.27
CA TRP A 257 5.80 -15.92 -3.99
C TRP A 257 6.03 -15.83 -5.51
N LEU A 258 6.92 -14.93 -5.94
CA LEU A 258 7.20 -14.66 -7.34
C LEU A 258 7.89 -15.84 -8.04
N LYS A 259 8.84 -16.53 -7.38
CA LYS A 259 9.43 -17.77 -7.88
C LYS A 259 8.38 -18.86 -8.10
N ALA A 260 7.48 -19.04 -7.13
CA ALA A 260 6.40 -20.02 -7.24
C ALA A 260 5.42 -19.68 -8.37
N PHE A 261 5.13 -18.38 -8.56
CA PHE A 261 4.31 -17.92 -9.68
C PHE A 261 5.01 -18.17 -11.02
N ASN A 262 6.30 -17.85 -11.14
CA ASN A 262 7.08 -18.09 -12.36
C ASN A 262 7.10 -19.58 -12.74
N GLU A 263 7.29 -20.48 -11.78
CA GLU A 263 7.25 -21.92 -12.05
C GLU A 263 5.85 -22.42 -12.44
N ASP A 264 4.78 -21.78 -11.95
CA ASP A 264 3.42 -22.09 -12.38
C ASP A 264 3.15 -21.65 -13.82
N VAL A 265 3.52 -20.42 -14.17
CA VAL A 265 3.42 -19.89 -15.54
C VAL A 265 4.26 -20.72 -16.51
N LYS A 266 5.47 -21.10 -16.10
CA LYS A 266 6.36 -21.98 -16.87
C LYS A 266 5.74 -23.35 -17.12
N ARG A 267 5.10 -23.97 -16.12
CA ARG A 267 4.38 -25.25 -16.29
C ARG A 267 3.21 -25.13 -17.26
N GLN A 268 2.59 -23.95 -17.34
CA GLN A 268 1.53 -23.66 -18.31
C GLN A 268 2.08 -23.36 -19.72
N GLY A 269 3.39 -23.22 -19.89
CA GLY A 269 4.01 -22.86 -21.17
C GLY A 269 3.73 -21.42 -21.61
N ARG A 270 3.41 -20.53 -20.67
CA ARG A 270 3.04 -19.13 -20.94
C ARG A 270 4.20 -18.18 -20.65
N GLN A 271 4.09 -16.95 -21.15
CA GLN A 271 4.88 -15.81 -20.71
C GLN A 271 3.92 -14.69 -20.34
N ILE A 272 4.14 -14.07 -19.18
CA ILE A 272 3.24 -13.04 -18.67
C ILE A 272 4.00 -11.76 -18.30
N CYS A 273 3.28 -10.64 -18.28
CA CYS A 273 3.75 -9.39 -17.70
C CYS A 273 3.08 -9.18 -16.34
N LEU A 274 3.86 -8.91 -15.30
CA LEU A 274 3.37 -8.56 -13.98
C LEU A 274 3.66 -7.08 -13.68
N LEU A 275 2.59 -6.30 -13.57
CA LEU A 275 2.59 -4.89 -13.21
C LEU A 275 2.57 -4.73 -11.69
N LEU A 276 3.53 -3.96 -11.16
CA LEU A 276 3.71 -3.72 -9.72
C LEU A 276 3.86 -2.24 -9.41
N ASP A 277 3.50 -1.85 -8.19
CA ASP A 277 3.85 -0.54 -7.67
C ASP A 277 5.38 -0.43 -7.46
N ASN A 278 5.86 0.80 -7.20
CA ASN A 278 7.28 1.07 -7.01
C ASN A 278 7.74 0.81 -5.56
N CYS A 279 7.15 -0.15 -4.84
CA CYS A 279 7.51 -0.45 -3.45
C CYS A 279 8.89 -1.10 -3.34
N SER A 280 9.63 -0.77 -2.27
CA SER A 280 10.98 -1.31 -2.04
C SER A 280 11.03 -2.84 -1.85
N ALA A 281 9.92 -3.45 -1.40
CA ALA A 281 9.78 -4.90 -1.27
C ALA A 281 9.72 -5.61 -2.64
N HIS A 282 9.29 -4.90 -3.68
CA HIS A 282 9.17 -5.42 -5.05
C HIS A 282 10.45 -5.34 -5.86
N HIS A 283 11.45 -4.59 -5.36
CA HIS A 283 12.76 -4.48 -5.98
C HIS A 283 13.66 -5.61 -5.49
N ILE A 284 13.84 -6.63 -6.34
CA ILE A 284 14.67 -7.79 -6.04
C ILE A 284 15.88 -7.79 -6.98
N GLU A 285 17.04 -7.42 -6.44
CA GLU A 285 18.29 -7.45 -7.20
C GLU A 285 18.71 -8.90 -7.51
N GLY A 286 19.06 -9.17 -8.77
CA GLY A 286 19.65 -10.46 -9.19
C GLY A 286 18.66 -11.62 -9.36
N LEU A 287 17.35 -11.40 -9.18
CA LEU A 287 16.35 -12.44 -9.47
C LEU A 287 16.12 -12.54 -10.98
N GLN A 288 16.43 -13.70 -11.56
CA GLN A 288 16.14 -14.01 -12.95
C GLN A 288 14.85 -14.83 -13.04
N LEU A 289 13.86 -14.29 -13.74
CA LEU A 289 12.59 -14.96 -14.03
C LEU A 289 12.59 -15.39 -15.50
N SER A 290 12.13 -16.60 -15.77
CA SER A 290 12.13 -17.18 -17.12
C SER A 290 10.85 -16.90 -17.91
N ASN A 291 9.73 -16.70 -17.20
CA ASN A 291 8.39 -16.65 -17.79
C ASN A 291 7.55 -15.46 -17.30
N ILE A 292 8.09 -14.63 -16.39
CA ILE A 292 7.43 -13.42 -15.90
C ILE A 292 8.33 -12.22 -16.19
N GLU A 293 7.82 -11.27 -16.96
CA GLU A 293 8.41 -9.93 -17.12
C GLU A 293 7.83 -9.00 -16.04
N LEU A 294 8.70 -8.35 -15.26
CA LEU A 294 8.27 -7.36 -14.28
C LEU A 294 8.26 -5.97 -14.89
N GLN A 295 7.15 -5.25 -14.68
CA GLN A 295 7.00 -3.86 -15.07
C GLN A 295 6.48 -3.07 -13.88
N TYR A 296 7.06 -1.87 -13.68
CA TYR A 296 6.76 -1.05 -12.51
C TYR A 296 6.03 0.22 -12.93
N PHE A 297 4.99 0.58 -12.18
CA PHE A 297 4.35 1.87 -12.33
C PHE A 297 5.30 3.00 -11.87
N PRO A 298 5.19 4.21 -12.44
CA PRO A 298 5.94 5.36 -11.95
C PRO A 298 5.58 5.66 -10.49
N ALA A 299 6.54 6.22 -9.76
CA ALA A 299 6.31 6.66 -8.39
C ALA A 299 5.12 7.65 -8.33
N ASN A 300 4.33 7.60 -7.25
CA ASN A 300 3.17 8.46 -7.01
C ASN A 300 2.02 8.37 -8.06
N CYS A 301 1.97 7.30 -8.86
CA CYS A 301 0.92 7.09 -9.86
C CYS A 301 -0.04 5.94 -9.50
N THR A 302 0.24 5.17 -8.45
CA THR A 302 -0.55 3.99 -8.03
C THR A 302 -2.06 4.26 -7.97
N SER A 303 -2.47 5.33 -7.28
CA SER A 303 -3.88 5.71 -7.20
C SER A 303 -4.52 6.09 -8.55
N LEU A 304 -3.72 6.42 -9.56
CA LEU A 304 -4.19 6.78 -10.91
C LEU A 304 -4.25 5.61 -11.87
N ILE A 305 -3.29 4.69 -11.83
CA ILE A 305 -3.10 3.69 -12.91
C ILE A 305 -2.92 2.25 -12.42
N GLN A 306 -3.02 1.97 -11.12
CA GLN A 306 -2.93 0.60 -10.61
C GLN A 306 -4.31 -0.07 -10.57
N PRO A 307 -4.55 -1.16 -11.35
CA PRO A 307 -5.86 -1.79 -11.45
C PRO A 307 -6.42 -2.30 -10.12
N LEU A 308 -5.61 -2.91 -9.26
CA LEU A 308 -6.04 -3.45 -7.98
C LEU A 308 -6.65 -2.37 -7.06
N ASP A 309 -6.12 -1.15 -7.14
CA ASP A 309 -6.61 0.04 -6.42
C ASP A 309 -7.81 0.73 -7.07
N LYS A 310 -8.19 0.34 -8.31
CA LYS A 310 -9.35 0.92 -9.01
C LYS A 310 -10.70 0.33 -8.63
N GLY A 311 -10.73 -0.62 -7.70
CA GLY A 311 -11.97 -1.19 -7.17
C GLY A 311 -11.90 -2.67 -6.86
N ILE A 312 -10.87 -3.40 -7.30
CA ILE A 312 -10.72 -4.84 -7.05
C ILE A 312 -10.52 -5.10 -5.56
N ILE A 313 -9.55 -4.40 -4.93
CA ILE A 313 -9.30 -4.51 -3.49
C ILE A 313 -10.54 -4.08 -2.69
N ASN A 314 -11.22 -3.01 -3.12
CA ASN A 314 -12.44 -2.54 -2.46
C ASN A 314 -13.56 -3.60 -2.53
N SER A 315 -13.80 -4.17 -3.72
CA SER A 315 -14.79 -5.22 -3.94
C SER A 315 -14.50 -6.45 -3.05
N PHE A 316 -13.24 -6.88 -3.01
CA PHE A 316 -12.79 -7.94 -2.11
C PHE A 316 -13.08 -7.64 -0.64
N LYS A 317 -12.73 -6.44 -0.16
CA LYS A 317 -12.98 -6.00 1.23
C LYS A 317 -14.47 -5.92 1.53
N CYS A 318 -15.28 -5.39 0.62
CA CYS A 318 -16.74 -5.36 0.75
C CYS A 318 -17.32 -6.76 0.89
N CYS A 319 -16.89 -7.71 0.06
CA CYS A 319 -17.31 -9.12 0.16
C CYS A 319 -16.91 -9.71 1.52
N TYR A 320 -15.70 -9.44 2.01
CA TYR A 320 -15.26 -9.89 3.33
C TYR A 320 -16.11 -9.29 4.47
N ARG A 321 -16.32 -7.97 4.44
CA ARG A 321 -17.11 -7.25 5.44
C ARG A 321 -18.56 -7.73 5.48
N ARG A 322 -19.16 -8.04 4.33
CA ARG A 322 -20.49 -8.65 4.24
C ARG A 322 -20.55 -10.01 4.95
N ARG A 323 -19.54 -10.87 4.78
CA ARG A 323 -19.47 -12.16 5.49
C ARG A 323 -19.35 -12.00 7.00
N VAL A 324 -18.59 -11.00 7.45
CA VAL A 324 -18.51 -10.64 8.88
C VAL A 324 -19.88 -10.21 9.40
N ILE A 325 -20.58 -9.32 8.68
CA ILE A 325 -21.93 -8.86 9.04
C ILE A 325 -22.92 -10.03 9.12
N GLN A 326 -22.92 -10.90 8.11
CA GLN A 326 -23.78 -12.10 8.08
C GLN A 326 -23.52 -13.02 9.27
N LYS A 327 -22.24 -13.23 9.62
CA LYS A 327 -21.89 -13.98 10.83
C LYS A 327 -22.40 -13.32 12.10
N ILE A 328 -22.23 -12.00 12.24
CA ILE A 328 -22.74 -11.26 13.41
C ILE A 328 -24.27 -11.42 13.51
N LEU A 329 -25.00 -11.25 12.40
CA LEU A 329 -26.45 -11.41 12.36
C LEU A 329 -26.90 -12.81 12.82
N LEU A 330 -26.22 -13.86 12.34
CA LEU A 330 -26.49 -15.23 12.77
C LEU A 330 -26.17 -15.43 14.26
N ASP A 331 -25.02 -14.94 14.71
CA ASP A 331 -24.63 -15.05 16.11
C ASP A 331 -25.61 -14.28 17.02
N ILE A 332 -26.09 -13.09 16.65
CA ILE A 332 -27.14 -12.35 17.37
C ILE A 332 -28.43 -13.17 17.42
N ARG A 333 -28.91 -13.64 16.26
CA ARG A 333 -30.18 -14.39 16.14
C ARG A 333 -30.20 -15.65 16.99
N PHE A 334 -29.05 -16.30 17.15
CA PHE A 334 -28.91 -17.55 17.90
C PHE A 334 -28.21 -17.37 19.26
N GLU A 335 -28.11 -16.13 19.76
CA GLU A 335 -27.55 -15.79 21.08
C GLU A 335 -26.13 -16.34 21.31
N ARG A 336 -25.29 -16.31 20.27
CA ARG A 336 -23.89 -16.74 20.30
C ARG A 336 -22.96 -15.54 20.40
N LEU A 337 -21.80 -15.73 21.05
CA LEU A 337 -20.73 -14.75 21.01
C LEU A 337 -20.06 -14.76 19.63
N THR A 338 -20.03 -13.62 18.95
CA THR A 338 -19.26 -13.48 17.71
C THR A 338 -17.77 -13.55 17.98
N LYS A 339 -17.16 -14.63 17.49
CA LYS A 339 -15.71 -14.85 17.49
C LYS A 339 -15.27 -15.30 16.11
N ILE A 340 -14.27 -14.63 15.55
CA ILE A 340 -13.66 -14.96 14.25
C ILE A 340 -12.19 -15.22 14.51
N ASP A 341 -11.81 -16.50 14.62
CA ASP A 341 -10.38 -16.83 14.64
C ASP A 341 -9.76 -16.65 13.24
N ILE A 342 -8.42 -16.69 13.17
CA ILE A 342 -7.71 -16.46 11.91
C ILE A 342 -7.96 -17.54 10.86
N TYR A 343 -8.36 -18.75 11.24
CA TYR A 343 -8.70 -19.80 10.28
C TYR A 343 -10.04 -19.50 9.61
N GLN A 344 -11.07 -19.17 10.39
CA GLN A 344 -12.36 -18.71 9.87
C GLN A 344 -12.19 -17.45 9.00
N ALA A 345 -11.33 -16.51 9.41
CA ALA A 345 -11.01 -15.34 8.61
C ALA A 345 -10.39 -15.71 7.25
N ILE A 346 -9.48 -16.69 7.22
CA ILE A 346 -8.88 -17.20 5.98
C ILE A 346 -9.95 -17.84 5.07
N GLU A 347 -10.91 -18.58 5.63
CA GLU A 347 -12.02 -19.16 4.86
C GLU A 347 -12.91 -18.08 4.27
N MET A 348 -13.29 -17.08 5.07
CA MET A 348 -14.06 -15.92 4.60
C MET A 348 -13.30 -15.15 3.52
N LEU A 349 -12.00 -14.93 3.70
CA LEU A 349 -11.13 -14.24 2.76
C LEU A 349 -11.06 -14.98 1.42
N ALA A 350 -10.84 -16.29 1.44
CA ALA A 350 -10.80 -17.09 0.23
C ALA A 350 -12.14 -17.03 -0.51
N ALA A 351 -13.24 -17.19 0.21
CA ALA A 351 -14.59 -17.09 -0.36
C ALA A 351 -14.89 -15.69 -0.90
N SER A 352 -14.41 -14.62 -0.26
CA SER A 352 -14.57 -13.24 -0.74
C SER A 352 -13.78 -12.99 -2.01
N TRP A 353 -12.57 -13.53 -2.10
CA TRP A 353 -11.75 -13.38 -3.30
C TRP A 353 -12.32 -14.13 -4.50
N GLN A 354 -12.89 -15.33 -4.29
CA GLN A 354 -13.58 -16.07 -5.34
C GLN A 354 -14.83 -15.35 -5.84
N GLU A 355 -15.53 -14.60 -4.97
CA GLU A 355 -16.75 -13.88 -5.32
C GLU A 355 -16.50 -12.62 -6.17
N VAL A 356 -15.29 -12.05 -6.15
CA VAL A 356 -14.97 -10.89 -7.01
C VAL A 356 -15.14 -11.29 -8.48
N LYS A 357 -16.05 -10.63 -9.18
CA LYS A 357 -16.44 -10.97 -10.56
C LYS A 357 -15.31 -10.65 -11.55
N ALA A 358 -15.21 -11.44 -12.62
CA ALA A 358 -14.26 -11.20 -13.71
C ALA A 358 -14.49 -9.81 -14.34
N ASP A 359 -15.75 -9.43 -14.58
CA ASP A 359 -16.11 -8.11 -15.12
C ASP A 359 -15.63 -6.96 -14.22
N THR A 360 -15.72 -7.13 -12.89
CA THR A 360 -15.18 -6.12 -11.94
C THR A 360 -13.68 -5.95 -12.11
N VAL A 361 -12.95 -7.05 -12.31
CA VAL A 361 -11.51 -7.01 -12.57
C VAL A 361 -11.23 -6.31 -13.90
N ALA A 362 -11.84 -6.78 -15.00
CA ALA A 362 -11.63 -6.22 -16.33
C ALA A 362 -11.95 -4.71 -16.39
N ASN A 363 -13.07 -4.29 -15.81
CA ASN A 363 -13.46 -2.87 -15.74
C ASN A 363 -12.45 -2.03 -14.95
N CYS A 364 -11.82 -2.58 -13.90
CA CYS A 364 -10.78 -1.89 -13.15
C CYS A 364 -9.48 -1.72 -13.96
N PHE A 365 -9.12 -2.70 -14.79
CA PHE A 365 -8.00 -2.57 -15.73
C PHE A 365 -8.29 -1.50 -16.80
N VAL A 366 -9.51 -1.45 -17.33
CA VAL A 366 -9.96 -0.37 -18.24
C VAL A 366 -9.94 1.00 -17.55
N LYS A 367 -10.46 1.10 -16.31
CA LYS A 367 -10.46 2.34 -15.51
C LYS A 367 -9.03 2.80 -15.17
N ALA A 368 -8.09 1.87 -15.01
CA ALA A 368 -6.68 2.14 -14.84
C ALA A 368 -5.97 2.56 -16.14
N ARG A 369 -6.66 2.46 -17.30
CA ARG A 369 -6.11 2.64 -18.65
C ARG A 369 -5.02 1.63 -19.00
N VAL A 370 -5.10 0.45 -18.41
CA VAL A 370 -4.16 -0.67 -18.58
C VAL A 370 -4.94 -1.84 -19.15
N SER A 371 -5.44 -1.72 -20.38
CA SER A 371 -6.23 -2.79 -21.00
C SER A 371 -5.98 -2.83 -22.50
N VAL A 372 -5.97 -4.03 -23.06
CA VAL A 372 -5.97 -4.28 -24.50
C VAL A 372 -7.39 -4.01 -24.99
N VAL A 373 -7.68 -2.77 -25.40
CA VAL A 373 -9.03 -2.40 -25.87
C VAL A 373 -9.30 -3.12 -27.19
N THR A 374 -10.26 -4.04 -27.22
CA THR A 374 -10.95 -4.41 -28.46
C THR A 374 -11.94 -3.31 -28.79
N GLU A 375 -11.92 -2.77 -30.01
CA GLU A 375 -12.70 -1.62 -30.50
C GLU A 375 -14.26 -1.73 -30.40
N ALA A 376 -14.80 -2.72 -29.70
CA ALA A 376 -16.23 -2.93 -29.52
C ALA A 376 -16.67 -2.54 -28.08
N GLY A 377 -16.95 -1.26 -27.83
CA GLY A 377 -17.64 -0.85 -26.58
C GLY A 377 -17.35 0.56 -26.04
N VAL A 378 -17.00 1.54 -26.88
CA VAL A 378 -16.48 2.85 -26.44
C VAL A 378 -17.54 3.79 -25.81
N ASP A 379 -18.81 3.41 -25.70
CA ASP A 379 -19.88 4.32 -25.27
C ASP A 379 -20.45 4.11 -23.85
N GLU A 380 -19.92 3.18 -23.05
CA GLU A 380 -20.29 3.08 -21.62
C GLU A 380 -19.17 3.61 -20.73
N GLU A 381 -19.41 4.73 -20.04
CA GLU A 381 -18.54 5.16 -18.95
C GLU A 381 -18.37 4.02 -17.94
N PRO A 382 -17.14 3.69 -17.49
CA PRO A 382 -16.94 2.65 -16.50
C PRO A 382 -17.77 2.97 -15.26
N GLN A 383 -18.77 2.14 -14.96
CA GLN A 383 -19.56 2.30 -13.74
C GLN A 383 -18.62 2.34 -12.54
N GLU A 384 -18.79 3.37 -11.69
CA GLU A 384 -18.16 3.40 -10.38
C GLU A 384 -18.45 2.06 -9.68
N PRO A 385 -17.46 1.41 -9.05
CA PRO A 385 -17.71 0.21 -8.27
C PRO A 385 -18.61 0.60 -7.09
N SER A 386 -19.92 0.52 -7.30
CA SER A 386 -20.91 0.71 -6.26
C SER A 386 -20.75 -0.41 -5.24
N ASN A 387 -20.94 -0.08 -3.96
CA ASN A 387 -21.02 -1.10 -2.93
C ASN A 387 -22.10 -2.12 -3.38
N PRO A 388 -21.82 -3.44 -3.37
CA PRO A 388 -22.84 -4.40 -3.75
C PRO A 388 -24.08 -4.19 -2.88
N SER A 389 -25.29 -4.11 -3.49
CA SER A 389 -26.56 -3.88 -2.78
C SER A 389 -26.67 -4.74 -1.53
N ASP A 390 -26.26 -6.00 -1.66
CA ASP A 390 -26.23 -7.04 -0.64
C ASP A 390 -25.45 -6.66 0.63
N VAL A 391 -24.42 -5.80 0.54
CA VAL A 391 -23.66 -5.32 1.71
C VAL A 391 -24.45 -4.25 2.45
N SER A 392 -25.10 -3.34 1.73
CA SER A 392 -25.96 -2.31 2.32
C SER A 392 -27.17 -2.94 3.00
N GLU A 393 -27.82 -3.90 2.35
CA GLU A 393 -28.95 -4.64 2.91
C GLU A 393 -28.56 -5.39 4.19
N ALA A 394 -27.41 -6.07 4.18
CA ALA A 394 -26.89 -6.74 5.36
C ALA A 394 -26.56 -5.77 6.49
N TRP A 395 -26.05 -4.57 6.17
CA TRP A 395 -25.76 -3.52 7.14
C TRP A 395 -27.03 -2.95 7.78
N ASP A 396 -28.05 -2.67 6.98
CA ASP A 396 -29.33 -2.16 7.45
C ASP A 396 -30.02 -3.18 8.36
N ALA A 397 -29.97 -4.46 8.00
CA ALA A 397 -30.43 -5.55 8.86
C ALA A 397 -29.65 -5.58 10.18
N LEU A 398 -28.32 -5.41 10.16
CA LEU A 398 -27.52 -5.40 11.38
C LEU A 398 -27.83 -4.20 12.28
N ARG A 399 -28.05 -3.03 11.69
CA ARG A 399 -28.47 -1.82 12.41
C ARG A 399 -29.84 -2.01 13.06
N ALA A 400 -30.80 -2.59 12.34
CA ALA A 400 -32.13 -2.88 12.87
C ALA A 400 -32.11 -3.87 14.06
N ASN A 401 -31.10 -4.74 14.14
CA ASN A 401 -30.89 -5.69 15.24
C ASN A 401 -29.99 -5.14 16.37
N GLY A 402 -29.69 -3.84 16.38
CA GLY A 402 -28.87 -3.21 17.42
C GLY A 402 -27.38 -3.58 17.39
N GLY A 403 -26.90 -4.17 16.29
CA GLY A 403 -25.51 -4.60 16.13
C GLY A 403 -24.55 -3.49 15.68
N VAL A 404 -25.07 -2.29 15.37
CA VAL A 404 -24.31 -1.12 14.91
C VAL A 404 -24.56 0.05 15.86
N PRO A 405 -23.52 0.72 16.39
CA PRO A 405 -23.69 1.97 17.11
C PRO A 405 -24.31 3.08 16.24
N ASP A 406 -25.09 3.97 16.83
CA ASP A 406 -25.82 5.01 16.10
C ASP A 406 -24.89 5.96 15.31
N ASP A 407 -23.67 6.16 15.79
CA ASP A 407 -22.65 7.06 15.25
C ASP A 407 -21.73 6.43 14.19
N VAL A 408 -21.91 5.14 13.87
CA VAL A 408 -21.11 4.43 12.86
C VAL A 408 -21.90 4.30 11.55
N VAL A 409 -21.36 4.81 10.44
CA VAL A 409 -21.92 4.60 9.11
C VAL A 409 -21.23 3.47 8.36
N LEU A 410 -21.87 2.91 7.32
CA LEU A 410 -21.35 1.77 6.56
C LEU A 410 -19.94 2.04 6.01
N ASP A 411 -19.71 3.24 5.47
CA ASP A 411 -18.41 3.63 4.93
C ASP A 411 -17.30 3.61 5.98
N ASP A 412 -17.59 3.97 7.23
CA ASP A 412 -16.60 3.86 8.30
C ASP A 412 -16.14 2.41 8.49
N PHE A 413 -17.06 1.46 8.33
CA PHE A 413 -16.79 0.03 8.50
C PHE A 413 -16.12 -0.60 7.26
N LEU A 414 -16.51 -0.18 6.05
CA LEU A 414 -15.91 -0.71 4.82
C LEU A 414 -14.48 -0.20 4.62
N TYR A 415 -14.24 1.08 4.91
CA TYR A 415 -12.98 1.75 4.58
C TYR A 415 -12.01 1.89 5.76
N ALA A 416 -12.29 1.27 6.92
CA ALA A 416 -11.45 1.37 8.12
C ALA A 416 -9.98 0.94 7.92
N ASP A 417 -9.71 0.05 6.95
CA ASP A 417 -8.37 -0.45 6.66
C ASP A 417 -7.62 0.33 5.58
N SER A 418 -8.23 1.36 4.98
CA SER A 418 -7.69 1.98 3.76
C SER A 418 -6.32 2.64 3.98
N ASP A 419 -6.05 3.14 5.19
CA ASP A 419 -4.80 3.81 5.54
C ASP A 419 -3.77 2.88 6.21
N ALA A 420 -4.05 1.57 6.31
CA ALA A 420 -3.21 0.64 7.06
C ALA A 420 -1.99 0.16 6.24
N VAL A 421 -0.79 0.41 6.76
CA VAL A 421 0.49 0.01 6.12
C VAL A 421 0.66 -1.51 6.07
N SER A 422 0.96 -2.03 4.88
CA SER A 422 1.08 -3.47 4.56
C SER A 422 2.51 -3.97 4.25
N THR A 423 3.49 -3.10 4.01
CA THR A 423 4.85 -3.43 3.54
C THR A 423 5.99 -2.94 4.48
N GLU A 424 7.16 -3.59 4.43
CA GLU A 424 8.35 -3.23 5.23
C GLU A 424 9.09 -1.97 4.71
N GLU A 425 9.53 -1.08 5.63
CA GLU A 425 10.55 -0.05 5.36
C GLU A 425 11.95 -0.67 5.55
N MET A 426 12.89 -0.44 4.62
CA MET A 426 14.31 -0.75 4.85
C MET A 426 14.89 0.20 5.91
N SER A 427 15.11 -0.29 7.13
CA SER A 427 16.17 0.22 8.00
C SER A 427 16.64 -0.84 9.00
N ASP A 428 17.94 -0.90 9.23
CA ASP A 428 18.61 -1.81 10.18
C ASP A 428 18.19 -1.60 11.64
N VAL A 429 17.40 -0.56 11.93
CA VAL A 429 16.82 -0.28 13.25
C VAL A 429 15.67 -1.26 13.59
N ALA A 430 15.00 -1.82 12.57
CA ALA A 430 13.94 -2.81 12.76
C ALA A 430 14.43 -4.14 13.32
N LEU A 431 15.73 -4.45 13.20
CA LEU A 431 16.34 -5.65 13.77
C LEU A 431 16.61 -5.50 15.28
N LEU A 432 16.88 -4.29 15.77
CA LEU A 432 17.24 -4.05 17.18
C LEU A 432 16.03 -4.03 18.13
N GLU A 433 14.85 -3.60 17.67
CA GLU A 433 13.62 -3.63 18.49
C GLU A 433 13.09 -5.05 18.73
N THR A 434 13.45 -6.02 17.89
CA THR A 434 13.08 -7.44 18.10
C THR A 434 13.77 -8.08 19.30
N ALA A 435 14.82 -7.46 19.85
CA ALA A 435 15.56 -7.99 20.99
C ALA A 435 14.93 -7.63 22.36
N GLN A 436 13.99 -6.68 22.41
CA GLN A 436 13.43 -6.19 23.69
C GLN A 436 11.93 -6.44 23.89
N ASP A 437 11.18 -6.83 22.85
CA ASP A 437 9.77 -7.22 23.02
C ASP A 437 9.63 -8.74 23.27
N ARG A 438 10.21 -9.22 24.38
CA ARG A 438 9.71 -10.43 25.07
C ARG A 438 8.47 -10.05 25.89
N GLY A 439 7.50 -9.38 25.27
CA GLY A 439 6.20 -9.10 25.83
C GLY A 439 5.29 -10.31 25.64
N GLU A 440 4.97 -10.99 26.74
CA GLU A 440 4.07 -12.14 26.80
C GLU A 440 2.86 -11.98 25.88
N ALA A 441 2.76 -12.88 24.90
CA ALA A 441 1.60 -12.99 24.04
C ALA A 441 0.40 -13.41 24.91
N ALA A 442 -0.42 -12.44 25.30
CA ALA A 442 -1.73 -12.69 25.90
C ALA A 442 -2.47 -13.74 25.05
N SER A 443 -2.71 -14.90 25.66
CA SER A 443 -3.17 -16.09 25.00
C SER A 443 -4.64 -15.95 24.62
N GLU A 444 -4.97 -16.10 23.33
CA GLU A 444 -6.35 -16.37 22.96
C GLU A 444 -6.70 -17.81 23.41
N ALA A 445 -7.71 -17.87 24.28
CA ALA A 445 -8.33 -19.08 24.76
C ALA A 445 -9.20 -19.66 23.64
N ASP A 446 -8.67 -20.64 22.93
CA ASP A 446 -9.44 -21.74 22.36
C ASP A 446 -8.49 -22.91 22.10
N THR A 447 -8.56 -23.92 22.97
CA THR A 447 -7.86 -25.19 22.77
C THR A 447 -8.92 -26.27 22.64
N SER A 448 -9.79 -26.13 21.65
CA SER A 448 -10.68 -27.23 21.29
C SER A 448 -9.82 -28.36 20.69
N PRO A 449 -9.88 -29.59 21.24
CA PRO A 449 -9.18 -30.73 20.66
C PRO A 449 -9.70 -31.02 19.24
N LEU A 450 -8.91 -31.75 18.45
CA LEU A 450 -9.43 -32.24 17.17
C LEU A 450 -10.69 -33.08 17.44
N PRO A 451 -11.75 -32.92 16.62
CA PRO A 451 -12.98 -33.67 16.81
C PRO A 451 -12.72 -35.16 16.63
N THR A 452 -13.32 -35.95 17.51
CA THR A 452 -13.33 -37.41 17.42
C THR A 452 -14.16 -37.88 16.23
N ALA A 453 -13.92 -39.10 15.74
CA ALA A 453 -14.72 -39.68 14.66
C ALA A 453 -16.22 -39.72 14.99
N LYS A 454 -16.57 -39.92 16.28
CA LYS A 454 -17.95 -39.90 16.75
C LYS A 454 -18.57 -38.50 16.61
N GLU A 455 -17.90 -37.46 17.12
CA GLU A 455 -18.39 -36.07 17.01
C GLU A 455 -18.59 -35.64 15.55
N VAL A 456 -17.70 -36.07 14.65
CA VAL A 456 -17.83 -35.80 13.21
C VAL A 456 -19.08 -36.48 12.62
N LEU A 457 -19.33 -37.74 12.96
CA LEU A 457 -20.53 -38.45 12.48
C LEU A 457 -21.81 -37.86 13.08
N ASP A 458 -21.82 -37.56 14.38
CA ASP A 458 -22.97 -36.93 15.05
C ASP A 458 -23.29 -35.56 14.41
N ALA A 459 -22.26 -34.78 14.04
CA ALA A 459 -22.43 -33.51 13.33
C ALA A 459 -23.00 -33.70 11.91
N LEU A 460 -22.54 -34.72 11.17
CA LEU A 460 -23.09 -35.04 9.85
C LEU A 460 -24.57 -35.45 9.93
N ASP A 461 -24.97 -36.20 10.96
CA ASP A 461 -26.37 -36.58 11.16
C ASP A 461 -27.26 -35.39 11.52
N VAL A 462 -26.73 -34.40 12.26
CA VAL A 462 -27.41 -33.13 12.50
C VAL A 462 -27.59 -32.35 11.20
N LEU A 463 -26.53 -32.21 10.40
CA LEU A 463 -26.59 -31.51 9.11
C LEU A 463 -27.55 -32.20 8.15
N ARG A 464 -27.55 -33.54 8.08
CA ARG A 464 -28.45 -34.32 7.24
C ARG A 464 -29.91 -34.12 7.60
N ARG A 465 -30.25 -34.13 8.88
CA ARG A 465 -31.63 -33.85 9.33
C ARG A 465 -32.04 -32.41 9.02
N HIS A 466 -31.12 -31.46 9.13
CA HIS A 466 -31.39 -30.07 8.81
C HIS A 466 -31.62 -29.86 7.31
N VAL A 467 -30.67 -30.26 6.47
CA VAL A 467 -30.77 -30.11 5.01
C VAL A 467 -31.96 -30.89 4.46
N GLY A 468 -32.18 -32.14 4.91
CA GLY A 468 -33.34 -32.94 4.50
C GLY A 468 -34.69 -32.42 4.99
N SER A 469 -34.72 -31.40 5.86
CA SER A 469 -35.94 -30.70 6.25
C SER A 469 -36.25 -29.49 5.37
N GLN A 470 -35.34 -29.12 4.47
CA GLN A 470 -35.49 -28.00 3.53
C GLN A 470 -35.74 -28.51 2.10
N ASP A 471 -36.42 -27.70 1.30
CA ASP A 471 -36.63 -27.95 -0.13
C ASP A 471 -35.47 -27.33 -0.93
N ASP A 472 -34.26 -27.88 -0.75
CA ASP A 472 -33.03 -27.41 -1.38
C ASP A 472 -32.19 -28.61 -1.89
N GLU A 473 -32.36 -28.92 -3.17
CA GLU A 473 -31.68 -30.02 -3.85
C GLU A 473 -30.15 -29.79 -3.93
N ALA A 474 -29.70 -28.55 -4.12
CA ALA A 474 -28.28 -28.22 -4.22
C ALA A 474 -27.56 -28.45 -2.89
N ALA A 475 -28.15 -28.01 -1.78
CA ALA A 475 -27.61 -28.25 -0.44
C ALA A 475 -27.55 -29.75 -0.12
N LEU A 476 -28.54 -30.53 -0.58
CA LEU A 476 -28.55 -31.98 -0.40
C LEU A 476 -27.39 -32.65 -1.15
N ASP A 477 -27.14 -32.27 -2.41
CA ASP A 477 -26.06 -32.82 -3.21
C ASP A 477 -24.67 -32.50 -2.66
N GLU A 478 -24.45 -31.26 -2.20
CA GLU A 478 -23.21 -30.86 -1.54
C GLU A 478 -22.98 -31.67 -0.25
N LEU A 479 -24.04 -31.86 0.56
CA LEU A 479 -23.95 -32.63 1.79
C LEU A 479 -23.64 -34.11 1.51
N VAL A 480 -24.23 -34.71 0.48
CA VAL A 480 -23.93 -36.08 0.05
C VAL A 480 -22.46 -36.22 -0.38
N SER A 481 -21.95 -35.26 -1.14
CA SER A 481 -20.55 -35.20 -1.56
C SER A 481 -19.60 -35.10 -0.35
N LEU A 482 -19.91 -34.20 0.58
CA LEU A 482 -19.15 -34.01 1.82
C LEU A 482 -19.14 -35.29 2.66
N ASN A 483 -20.31 -35.89 2.90
CA ASN A 483 -20.46 -37.11 3.68
C ASN A 483 -19.58 -38.23 3.11
N ARG A 484 -19.64 -38.47 1.79
CA ARG A 484 -18.81 -39.48 1.11
C ARG A 484 -17.32 -39.27 1.37
N ARG A 485 -16.83 -38.02 1.27
CA ARG A 485 -15.41 -37.69 1.48
C ARG A 485 -15.00 -37.87 2.94
N VAL A 486 -15.83 -37.40 3.88
CA VAL A 486 -15.54 -37.46 5.31
C VAL A 486 -15.53 -38.91 5.81
N THR A 487 -16.56 -39.71 5.52
CA THR A 487 -16.59 -41.12 5.94
C THR A 487 -15.43 -41.93 5.34
N SER A 488 -15.05 -41.65 4.09
CA SER A 488 -13.86 -42.25 3.47
C SER A 488 -12.56 -41.87 4.19
N SER A 489 -12.47 -40.68 4.78
CA SER A 489 -11.29 -40.23 5.53
C SER A 489 -11.19 -40.87 6.91
N LEU A 490 -12.32 -41.15 7.55
CA LEU A 490 -12.39 -41.80 8.88
C LEU A 490 -12.01 -43.29 8.83
N THR A 491 -12.11 -43.90 7.65
CA THR A 491 -11.83 -45.34 7.43
C THR A 491 -10.43 -45.64 6.90
N ARG A 492 -9.70 -44.61 6.43
CA ARG A 492 -8.28 -44.74 6.04
C ARG A 492 -7.41 -44.81 7.29
N LYS A 493 -6.94 -46.02 7.61
CA LYS A 493 -5.91 -46.27 8.64
C LYS A 493 -4.55 -45.72 8.22
#